data_AF-A0A8C5RJ18-F1
#
_entry.id   AF-A0A8C5RJ18-F1
#
_cell.length_a   1.000
_cell.length_b   1.000
_cell.length_c   1.000
_cell.angle_alpha   90.00
_cell.angle_beta   90.00
_cell.angle_gamma   90.00
#
_symmetry.space_group_name_H-M   'P 1'
#
loop_
_entity.id
_entity.type
_entity.pdbx_description
1 polymer ?
#
loop_
_entity_poly.entity_id
_entity_poly.type
_entity_poly.pdbx_seq_one_letter_code
_entity_poly.pdbx_strand_id
1 'polypeptide(L)'
;FFTTGSMRVCDVLKSHEIAGGKTVVLLNGTVLQYICPEGQYPYPTEYRTCEPGRYWSTMKNINNMIVSRAWCKVIYCPRVTEFENGYFEPPQQHYNINDNITFTCYGGYNMKGSKVRTCLPNGKWSGKTTICYDGTGHCTNPGIPIGSRKEGNQYRIEYRVRYTCENGLILFGSKERICQELGGWSGSEPECRQPYTFDTPEEVADSFISSLTETAEAFFFTPAATQKRKIVIKKGGTMNIYFLLDASKSIKEQDFNSTQNVTIKLIEKISSYDVSPNYAIITFATNSREVFSTFHAQSTDAAWVIEQLQNIKVSEHKIKPGTNIKKALTTVYEMMISQEADERRRGLNPPPVSNSTRHVIILLSDGRYNMGGDPAPVINNIKEFLRIKKSGSNSRNEFLDVYVFAVGEVNEKTMNDLASKKPGEKHFFKIKDIKDLQETFDQMIDESEVLSMCGLAKEHNTNDQMKNPWNTKITIRHSGGIGFDNCKGTLVSGYFILTAAHCFTIDDTAEQIKVTRKLAVWSIGKLKNRGIPEFYDYDVALIKLKEKVEFSYNARQAGCFVFKRQIDGMICLKSVSCAGAKRWSSRLTIGRLQFNPRERQIFISLGRMQWWDSNSLTIGSLP
;
A
#
# COMPACT_ATOMS: atom_id res chain seq x y z
N PHE A 1 11.58 56.19 3.86
CA PHE A 1 10.13 56.07 3.63
C PHE A 1 9.83 54.70 3.03
N PHE A 2 9.64 53.69 3.89
CA PHE A 2 9.06 52.42 3.49
C PHE A 2 7.55 52.60 3.45
N THR A 3 6.97 52.76 2.26
CA THR A 3 5.53 52.62 2.10
C THR A 3 5.19 51.14 2.21
N THR A 4 4.47 50.78 3.27
CA THR A 4 3.73 49.53 3.41
C THR A 4 3.01 49.22 2.11
N GLY A 5 3.47 48.20 1.38
CA GLY A 5 2.82 47.75 0.16
C GLY A 5 1.44 47.18 0.50
N SER A 6 0.40 47.98 0.27
CA SER A 6 -0.99 47.51 0.22
C SER A 6 -1.06 46.18 -0.53
N MET A 7 -1.55 45.13 0.12
CA MET A 7 -2.00 43.91 -0.55
C MET A 7 -2.86 44.33 -1.75
N ARG A 8 -2.49 43.91 -2.96
CA ARG A 8 -3.19 44.29 -4.20
C ARG A 8 -4.40 43.39 -4.35
N VAL A 9 -5.56 43.89 -3.97
CA VAL A 9 -6.85 43.17 -3.99
C VAL A 9 -7.55 43.36 -5.34
N CYS A 10 -8.09 42.28 -5.91
CA CYS A 10 -8.96 42.36 -7.09
C CYS A 10 -10.38 42.76 -6.66
N ASP A 11 -11.05 43.55 -7.50
CA ASP A 11 -12.44 43.95 -7.26
C ASP A 11 -13.37 42.71 -7.31
N VAL A 12 -14.02 42.43 -6.18
CA VAL A 12 -14.93 41.30 -6.00
C VAL A 12 -16.25 41.55 -6.73
N LEU A 13 -16.69 42.80 -6.86
CA LEU A 13 -17.93 43.16 -7.55
C LEU A 13 -17.81 43.04 -9.08
N LYS A 14 -16.58 43.07 -9.60
CA LYS A 14 -16.28 42.76 -11.02
C LYS A 14 -15.97 41.28 -11.26
N SER A 15 -15.85 40.50 -10.20
CA SER A 15 -15.69 39.07 -10.27
C SER A 15 -17.04 38.46 -10.66
N HIS A 16 -17.11 37.86 -11.83
CA HIS A 16 -18.37 37.38 -12.38
C HIS A 16 -18.92 36.29 -11.45
N GLU A 17 -20.12 36.47 -10.93
CA GLU A 17 -20.82 35.45 -10.16
C GLU A 17 -20.94 34.14 -10.96
N ILE A 18 -20.87 33.01 -10.26
CA ILE A 18 -21.15 31.71 -10.87
C ILE A 18 -22.65 31.46 -10.91
N ALA A 19 -23.20 31.23 -12.10
CA ALA A 19 -24.61 30.89 -12.24
C ALA A 19 -24.89 29.52 -11.60
N GLY A 20 -25.86 29.47 -10.68
CA GLY A 20 -26.27 28.24 -9.98
C GLY A 20 -25.42 27.87 -8.76
N GLY A 21 -24.45 28.70 -8.37
CA GLY A 21 -23.56 28.45 -7.23
C GLY A 21 -23.28 29.69 -6.40
N LYS A 22 -22.21 29.63 -5.60
CA LYS A 22 -21.73 30.72 -4.75
C LYS A 22 -20.27 31.02 -5.06
N THR A 23 -19.89 32.28 -4.93
CA THR A 23 -18.51 32.72 -5.08
C THR A 23 -17.96 33.10 -3.70
N VAL A 24 -16.81 32.56 -3.33
CA VAL A 24 -16.13 32.85 -2.06
C VAL A 24 -14.75 33.44 -2.34
N VAL A 25 -14.40 34.50 -1.63
CA VAL A 25 -13.10 35.15 -1.77
C VAL A 25 -12.19 34.67 -0.65
N LEU A 26 -11.01 34.17 -1.03
CA LEU A 26 -9.99 33.61 -0.15
C LEU A 26 -8.74 34.51 -0.14
N LEU A 27 -7.85 34.26 0.83
CA LEU A 27 -6.51 34.86 0.91
C LEU A 27 -6.53 36.40 0.77
N ASN A 28 -7.40 37.06 1.55
CA ASN A 28 -7.56 38.53 1.57
C ASN A 28 -7.81 39.16 0.18
N GLY A 29 -8.60 38.52 -0.70
CA GLY A 29 -8.99 39.13 -1.98
C GLY A 29 -8.06 38.81 -3.16
N THR A 30 -7.19 37.82 -3.01
CA THR A 30 -6.24 37.40 -4.06
C THR A 30 -6.67 36.13 -4.79
N VAL A 31 -7.53 35.31 -4.19
CA VAL A 31 -8.07 34.09 -4.79
C VAL A 31 -9.58 34.10 -4.66
N LEU A 32 -10.26 33.67 -5.70
CA LEU A 32 -11.69 33.49 -5.76
C LEU A 32 -11.99 32.03 -6.02
N GLN A 33 -12.88 31.44 -5.24
CA GLN A 33 -13.33 30.06 -5.35
C GLN A 33 -14.81 30.05 -5.74
N TYR A 34 -15.15 29.22 -6.71
CA TYR A 34 -16.53 28.92 -7.06
C TYR A 34 -16.97 27.64 -6.34
N ILE A 35 -18.17 27.69 -5.76
CA ILE A 35 -18.76 26.59 -5.00
C ILE A 35 -20.09 26.25 -5.65
N CYS A 36 -20.25 24.99 -6.05
CA CYS A 36 -21.47 24.46 -6.63
C CYS A 36 -22.21 23.54 -5.64
N PRO A 37 -23.54 23.38 -5.80
CA PRO A 37 -24.31 22.38 -5.07
C PRO A 37 -23.78 20.95 -5.32
N GLU A 38 -24.12 20.01 -4.43
CA GLU A 38 -23.79 18.60 -4.63
C GLU A 38 -24.32 18.06 -5.96
N GLY A 39 -23.54 17.16 -6.58
CA GLY A 39 -23.81 16.64 -7.92
C GLY A 39 -23.52 17.62 -9.06
N GLN A 40 -22.99 18.81 -8.76
CA GLN A 40 -22.55 19.79 -9.75
C GLN A 40 -21.09 20.20 -9.51
N TYR A 41 -20.45 20.74 -10.55
CA TYR A 41 -19.07 21.23 -10.49
C TYR A 41 -18.93 22.61 -11.12
N PRO A 42 -17.97 23.44 -10.64
CA PRO A 42 -17.70 24.74 -11.25
C PRO A 42 -17.09 24.61 -12.64
N TYR A 43 -17.69 25.26 -13.63
CA TYR A 43 -17.15 25.35 -14.99
C TYR A 43 -16.82 26.81 -15.34
N PRO A 44 -15.68 27.09 -16.00
CA PRO A 44 -14.67 26.12 -16.48
C PRO A 44 -13.54 25.80 -15.50
N THR A 45 -13.45 26.53 -14.40
CA THR A 45 -12.43 26.36 -13.36
C THR A 45 -13.08 26.53 -11.99
N GLU A 46 -12.51 25.91 -10.97
CA GLU A 46 -12.92 26.05 -9.57
C GLU A 46 -12.35 27.33 -8.93
N TYR A 47 -11.17 27.78 -9.37
CA TYR A 47 -10.46 28.91 -8.77
C TYR A 47 -10.08 29.97 -9.79
N ARG A 48 -10.05 31.23 -9.34
CA ARG A 48 -9.44 32.33 -10.08
C ARG A 48 -8.44 33.05 -9.20
N THR A 49 -7.35 33.48 -9.81
CA THR A 49 -6.26 34.20 -9.13
C THR A 49 -6.25 35.66 -9.59
N CYS A 50 -5.94 36.57 -8.66
CA CYS A 50 -5.80 37.98 -8.98
C CYS A 50 -4.44 38.23 -9.66
N GLU A 51 -4.48 38.71 -10.90
CA GLU A 51 -3.30 39.02 -11.71
C GLU A 51 -2.69 40.37 -11.32
N PRO A 52 -1.40 40.64 -11.65
CA PRO A 52 -0.71 41.88 -11.29
C PRO A 52 -1.43 43.17 -11.72
N GLY A 53 -2.24 43.11 -12.78
CA GLY A 53 -3.06 44.21 -13.28
C GLY A 53 -4.42 44.39 -12.58
N ARG A 54 -4.66 43.74 -11.44
CA ARG A 54 -5.92 43.79 -10.66
C ARG A 54 -7.15 43.28 -11.41
N TYR A 55 -6.95 42.32 -12.31
CA TYR A 55 -8.01 41.56 -12.97
C TYR A 55 -7.90 40.09 -12.58
N TRP A 56 -9.04 39.40 -12.54
CA TRP A 56 -9.07 37.98 -12.29
C TRP A 56 -8.54 37.18 -13.47
N SER A 57 -7.86 36.07 -13.22
CA SER A 57 -7.30 35.17 -14.23
C SER A 57 -8.33 34.81 -15.30
N THR A 58 -7.87 34.70 -16.56
CA THR A 58 -8.74 34.37 -17.68
C THR A 58 -9.28 32.94 -17.54
N MET A 59 -10.60 32.78 -17.67
CA MET A 59 -11.25 31.48 -17.61
C MET A 59 -11.11 30.77 -18.95
N LYS A 60 -10.52 29.58 -18.95
CA LYS A 60 -10.32 28.78 -20.16
C LYS A 60 -10.82 27.36 -19.96
N ASN A 61 -11.37 26.76 -21.00
CA ASN A 61 -11.77 25.35 -20.98
C ASN A 61 -10.59 24.43 -21.36
N ILE A 62 -10.84 23.11 -21.36
CA ILE A 62 -9.83 22.09 -21.73
C ILE A 62 -9.24 22.26 -23.14
N ASN A 63 -9.98 22.92 -24.05
CA ASN A 63 -9.54 23.24 -25.41
C ASN A 63 -8.85 24.61 -25.50
N ASN A 64 -8.47 25.21 -24.35
CA ASN A 64 -7.83 26.52 -24.23
C ASN A 64 -8.69 27.68 -24.78
N MET A 65 -10.01 27.49 -24.92
CA MET A 65 -10.94 28.52 -25.35
C MET A 65 -11.37 29.38 -24.17
N ILE A 66 -11.42 30.70 -24.36
CA ILE A 66 -11.84 31.65 -23.34
C ILE A 66 -13.35 31.51 -23.09
N VAL A 67 -13.72 31.40 -21.82
CA VAL A 67 -15.12 31.35 -21.37
C VAL A 67 -15.41 32.65 -20.62
N SER A 68 -16.50 33.33 -20.96
CA SER A 68 -16.84 34.64 -20.40
C SER A 68 -17.65 34.58 -19.10
N ARG A 69 -18.41 33.50 -18.88
CA ARG A 69 -19.26 33.32 -17.69
C ARG A 69 -18.98 31.98 -17.01
N ALA A 70 -18.98 31.96 -15.69
CA ALA A 70 -18.91 30.74 -14.90
C ALA A 70 -20.32 30.21 -14.61
N TRP A 71 -20.50 28.89 -14.61
CA TRP A 71 -21.75 28.27 -14.19
C TRP A 71 -21.49 26.89 -13.58
N CYS A 72 -22.41 26.45 -12.72
CA CYS A 72 -22.40 25.10 -12.19
C CYS A 72 -22.95 24.13 -13.24
N LYS A 73 -22.15 23.13 -13.61
CA LYS A 73 -22.55 22.05 -14.53
C LYS A 73 -22.83 20.77 -13.76
N VAL A 74 -23.77 20.00 -14.25
CA VAL A 74 -24.09 18.67 -13.71
C VAL A 74 -22.92 17.71 -13.95
N ILE A 75 -22.61 16.89 -12.94
CA ILE A 75 -21.63 15.81 -13.03
C ILE A 75 -22.26 14.63 -13.79
N TYR A 76 -21.59 14.20 -14.85
CA TYR A 76 -21.93 12.99 -15.58
C TYR A 76 -20.79 11.99 -15.55
N CYS A 77 -21.10 10.70 -15.59
CA CYS A 77 -20.10 9.68 -15.86
C CYS A 77 -19.84 9.55 -17.37
N PRO A 78 -18.61 9.17 -17.78
CA PRO A 78 -18.29 8.91 -19.19
C PRO A 78 -19.28 7.90 -19.80
N ARG A 79 -19.75 8.16 -21.02
CA ARG A 79 -20.61 7.20 -21.73
C ARG A 79 -19.79 6.03 -22.27
N VAL A 80 -20.44 4.88 -22.47
CA VAL A 80 -19.81 3.76 -23.18
C VAL A 80 -19.67 4.13 -24.66
N THR A 81 -18.42 4.30 -25.10
CA THR A 81 -18.12 4.67 -26.48
C THR A 81 -18.01 3.44 -27.38
N GLU A 82 -17.41 2.38 -26.85
CA GLU A 82 -17.16 1.12 -27.55
C GLU A 82 -17.19 -0.03 -26.53
N PHE A 83 -17.78 -1.15 -26.90
CA PHE A 83 -17.80 -2.40 -26.11
C PHE A 83 -17.82 -3.58 -27.08
N GLU A 84 -16.99 -4.59 -26.84
CA GLU A 84 -16.80 -5.71 -27.76
C GLU A 84 -17.32 -7.03 -27.16
N ASN A 85 -17.74 -7.95 -28.04
CA ASN A 85 -18.16 -9.31 -27.69
C ASN A 85 -19.32 -9.40 -26.67
N GLY A 86 -20.15 -8.35 -26.64
CA GLY A 86 -21.33 -8.26 -25.80
C GLY A 86 -22.13 -7.00 -26.11
N TYR A 87 -23.13 -6.74 -25.28
CA TYR A 87 -23.95 -5.54 -25.31
C TYR A 87 -24.12 -4.96 -23.91
N PHE A 88 -24.62 -3.73 -23.83
CA PHE A 88 -24.87 -3.04 -22.57
C PHE A 88 -26.20 -2.27 -22.61
N GLU A 89 -26.85 -2.12 -21.46
CA GLU A 89 -28.15 -1.46 -21.35
C GLU A 89 -28.30 -0.69 -20.02
N PRO A 90 -29.00 0.46 -20.02
CA PRO A 90 -29.51 1.18 -21.19
C PRO A 90 -28.41 2.02 -21.88
N PRO A 91 -28.41 2.13 -23.21
CA PRO A 91 -27.56 3.11 -23.89
C PRO A 91 -28.11 4.53 -23.68
N GLN A 92 -27.27 5.42 -23.14
CA GLN A 92 -27.63 6.81 -22.91
C GLN A 92 -26.54 7.76 -23.41
N GLN A 93 -26.94 9.00 -23.73
CA GLN A 93 -26.00 10.04 -24.13
C GLN A 93 -25.22 10.60 -22.92
N HIS A 94 -25.87 10.64 -21.76
CA HIS A 94 -25.32 11.11 -20.48
C HIS A 94 -25.86 10.21 -19.37
N TYR A 95 -25.01 9.83 -18.42
CA TYR A 95 -25.38 9.05 -17.24
C TYR A 95 -25.23 9.94 -16.01
N ASN A 96 -26.35 10.13 -15.29
CA ASN A 96 -26.42 10.86 -14.04
C ASN A 96 -25.87 10.02 -12.88
N ILE A 97 -25.58 10.69 -11.77
CA ILE A 97 -25.23 10.02 -10.52
C ILE A 97 -26.34 9.04 -10.13
N ASN A 98 -25.94 7.84 -9.70
CA ASN A 98 -26.78 6.68 -9.40
C ASN A 98 -27.41 5.95 -10.60
N ASP A 99 -27.19 6.40 -11.83
CA ASP A 99 -27.57 5.63 -13.00
C ASP A 99 -26.77 4.32 -13.07
N ASN A 100 -27.45 3.25 -13.44
CA ASN A 100 -26.87 1.91 -13.55
C ASN A 100 -26.77 1.50 -15.01
N ILE A 101 -25.68 0.81 -15.34
CA ILE A 101 -25.47 0.18 -16.63
C ILE A 101 -25.15 -1.30 -16.42
N THR A 102 -25.82 -2.15 -17.17
CA THR A 102 -25.63 -3.61 -17.12
C THR A 102 -24.97 -4.07 -18.40
N PHE A 103 -23.93 -4.88 -18.28
CA PHE A 103 -23.20 -5.49 -19.39
C PHE A 103 -23.54 -6.98 -19.49
N THR A 104 -23.63 -7.46 -20.73
CA THR A 104 -23.90 -8.87 -21.03
C THR A 104 -22.99 -9.33 -22.17
N CYS A 105 -22.27 -10.44 -21.96
CA CYS A 105 -21.42 -11.04 -23.00
C CYS A 105 -22.25 -11.91 -23.95
N TYR A 106 -21.84 -11.98 -25.22
CA TYR A 106 -22.43 -12.93 -26.18
C TYR A 106 -22.09 -14.38 -25.82
N GLY A 107 -22.86 -15.33 -26.35
CA GLY A 107 -22.60 -16.76 -26.16
C GLY A 107 -21.19 -17.15 -26.63
N GLY A 108 -20.49 -17.96 -25.83
CA GLY A 108 -19.10 -18.36 -26.08
C GLY A 108 -18.04 -17.44 -25.46
N TYR A 109 -18.44 -16.30 -24.86
CA TYR A 109 -17.55 -15.40 -24.15
C TYR A 109 -17.79 -15.44 -22.64
N ASN A 110 -16.70 -15.41 -21.87
CA ASN A 110 -16.71 -15.31 -20.41
C ASN A 110 -16.59 -13.85 -19.97
N MET A 111 -17.27 -13.50 -18.87
CA MET A 111 -17.22 -12.17 -18.28
C MET A 111 -16.13 -12.06 -17.21
N LYS A 112 -15.32 -11.02 -17.30
CA LYS A 112 -14.42 -10.57 -16.25
C LYS A 112 -14.75 -9.13 -15.88
N GLY A 113 -14.65 -8.77 -14.60
CA GLY A 113 -15.00 -7.44 -14.10
C GLY A 113 -16.43 -7.35 -13.60
N SER A 114 -16.98 -6.14 -13.53
CA SER A 114 -18.30 -5.90 -12.92
C SER A 114 -19.43 -6.05 -13.95
N LYS A 115 -20.43 -6.89 -13.68
CA LYS A 115 -21.62 -7.04 -14.54
C LYS A 115 -22.47 -5.76 -14.56
N VAL A 116 -22.65 -5.16 -13.40
CA VAL A 116 -23.40 -3.90 -13.19
C VAL A 116 -22.43 -2.86 -12.69
N ARG A 117 -22.48 -1.66 -13.26
CA ARG A 117 -21.71 -0.50 -12.81
C ARG A 117 -22.67 0.67 -12.56
N THR A 118 -22.36 1.45 -11.53
CA THR A 118 -23.17 2.59 -11.08
C THR A 118 -22.36 3.86 -11.23
N CYS A 119 -22.98 4.92 -11.74
CA CYS A 119 -22.33 6.23 -11.82
C CYS A 119 -22.23 6.86 -10.43
N LEU A 120 -21.00 7.13 -9.98
CA LEU A 120 -20.69 7.63 -8.66
C LEU A 120 -20.64 9.18 -8.63
N PRO A 121 -20.81 9.81 -7.45
CA PRO A 121 -20.75 11.27 -7.30
C PRO A 121 -19.41 11.91 -7.70
N ASN A 122 -18.32 11.14 -7.71
CA ASN A 122 -17.00 11.59 -8.19
C ASN A 122 -16.85 11.57 -9.72
N GLY A 123 -17.93 11.28 -10.46
CA GLY A 123 -17.94 11.23 -11.93
C GLY A 123 -17.29 9.98 -12.51
N LYS A 124 -17.19 8.89 -11.73
CA LYS A 124 -16.64 7.59 -12.17
C LYS A 124 -17.68 6.49 -12.12
N TRP A 125 -17.39 5.41 -12.84
CA TRP A 125 -18.17 4.18 -12.75
C TRP A 125 -17.63 3.27 -11.64
N SER A 126 -18.52 2.78 -10.79
CA SER A 126 -18.18 1.80 -9.74
C SER A 126 -17.63 0.49 -10.31
N GLY A 127 -16.92 -0.27 -9.48
CA GLY A 127 -16.42 -1.60 -9.85
C GLY A 127 -15.29 -1.58 -10.88
N LYS A 128 -15.07 -2.72 -11.53
CA LYS A 128 -13.97 -2.94 -12.49
C LYS A 128 -14.48 -2.97 -13.93
N THR A 129 -13.63 -2.61 -14.89
CA THR A 129 -13.93 -2.67 -16.32
C THR A 129 -14.44 -4.05 -16.71
N THR A 130 -15.59 -4.07 -17.39
CA THR A 130 -16.24 -5.30 -17.86
C THR A 130 -15.59 -5.75 -19.16
N ILE A 131 -15.20 -7.02 -19.23
CA ILE A 131 -14.48 -7.60 -20.35
C ILE A 131 -15.15 -8.90 -20.75
N CYS A 132 -15.53 -9.01 -22.01
CA CYS A 132 -16.00 -10.25 -22.63
C CYS A 132 -14.86 -10.87 -23.43
N TYR A 133 -14.39 -12.05 -23.01
CA TYR A 133 -13.24 -12.72 -23.59
C TYR A 133 -13.51 -14.21 -23.85
N ASP A 134 -12.92 -14.75 -24.90
CA ASP A 134 -13.07 -16.14 -25.35
C ASP A 134 -11.96 -17.07 -24.80
N GLY A 135 -10.86 -16.49 -24.30
CA GLY A 135 -9.73 -17.23 -23.73
C GLY A 135 -8.76 -17.80 -24.76
N THR A 136 -8.87 -17.41 -26.04
CA THR A 136 -8.06 -17.98 -27.13
C THR A 136 -6.71 -17.27 -27.32
N GLY A 137 -6.61 -16.01 -26.88
CA GLY A 137 -5.40 -15.20 -26.99
C GLY A 137 -4.30 -15.62 -26.02
N HIS A 138 -3.03 -15.37 -26.40
CA HIS A 138 -1.89 -15.53 -25.50
C HIS A 138 -2.00 -14.60 -24.29
N CYS A 139 -2.31 -13.32 -24.55
CA CYS A 139 -2.79 -12.41 -23.52
C CYS A 139 -4.31 -12.41 -23.51
N THR A 140 -4.90 -12.31 -22.32
CA THR A 140 -6.35 -12.10 -22.18
C THR A 140 -6.74 -10.79 -22.87
N ASN A 141 -7.95 -10.71 -23.41
CA ASN A 141 -8.50 -9.44 -23.89
C ASN A 141 -8.29 -8.32 -22.84
N PRO A 142 -7.58 -7.21 -23.18
CA PRO A 142 -7.31 -6.14 -22.23
C PRO A 142 -8.55 -5.28 -21.90
N GLY A 143 -9.65 -5.45 -22.62
CA GLY A 143 -10.91 -4.75 -22.39
C GLY A 143 -10.95 -3.35 -23.01
N ILE A 144 -12.10 -2.68 -22.88
CA ILE A 144 -12.31 -1.30 -23.33
C ILE A 144 -12.90 -0.51 -22.16
N PRO A 145 -12.06 0.28 -21.45
CA PRO A 145 -12.54 1.15 -20.38
C PRO A 145 -13.61 2.13 -20.89
N ILE A 146 -14.60 2.44 -20.06
CA ILE A 146 -15.71 3.33 -20.42
C ILE A 146 -15.15 4.73 -20.77
N GLY A 147 -15.68 5.34 -21.83
CA GLY A 147 -15.17 6.61 -22.38
C GLY A 147 -13.93 6.48 -23.27
N SER A 148 -13.43 5.27 -23.50
CA SER A 148 -12.29 4.99 -24.39
C SER A 148 -12.71 4.21 -25.64
N ARG A 149 -11.82 4.22 -26.64
CA ARG A 149 -11.83 3.35 -27.82
C ARG A 149 -10.53 2.56 -27.87
N LYS A 150 -10.58 1.32 -28.35
CA LYS A 150 -9.42 0.42 -28.44
C LYS A 150 -9.10 0.10 -29.90
N GLU A 151 -7.91 0.47 -30.33
CA GLU A 151 -7.33 0.01 -31.59
C GLU A 151 -6.51 -1.26 -31.35
N GLY A 152 -6.82 -2.32 -32.09
CA GLY A 152 -6.16 -3.64 -31.98
C GLY A 152 -7.07 -4.71 -31.36
N ASN A 153 -7.21 -5.82 -32.08
CA ASN A 153 -8.07 -6.96 -31.73
C ASN A 153 -7.33 -8.32 -31.70
N GLN A 154 -6.01 -8.30 -31.86
CA GLN A 154 -5.16 -9.49 -31.81
C GLN A 154 -4.29 -9.47 -30.55
N TYR A 155 -4.31 -10.55 -29.78
CA TYR A 155 -3.72 -10.64 -28.44
C TYR A 155 -2.58 -11.65 -28.36
N ARG A 156 -1.70 -11.66 -29.38
CA ARG A 156 -0.49 -12.51 -29.45
C ARG A 156 0.71 -11.77 -28.85
N ILE A 157 1.79 -12.50 -28.55
CA ILE A 157 3.04 -11.93 -28.00
C ILE A 157 3.54 -10.79 -28.91
N GLU A 158 3.99 -9.68 -28.31
CA GLU A 158 4.42 -8.43 -28.96
C GLU A 158 3.33 -7.61 -29.69
N TYR A 159 2.08 -8.10 -29.75
CA TYR A 159 0.99 -7.30 -30.30
C TYR A 159 0.62 -6.14 -29.37
N ARG A 160 0.15 -5.06 -29.99
CA ARG A 160 -0.11 -3.78 -29.32
C ARG A 160 -1.57 -3.42 -29.43
N VAL A 161 -2.08 -2.81 -28.37
CA VAL A 161 -3.36 -2.12 -28.37
C VAL A 161 -3.15 -0.66 -28.01
N ARG A 162 -3.88 0.23 -28.69
CA ARG A 162 -3.84 1.67 -28.42
C ARG A 162 -5.20 2.16 -27.97
N TYR A 163 -5.19 3.05 -26.99
CA TYR A 163 -6.39 3.64 -26.43
C TYR A 163 -6.47 5.12 -26.74
N THR A 164 -7.68 5.56 -27.06
CA THR A 164 -8.01 6.97 -27.22
C THR A 164 -9.25 7.28 -26.40
N CYS A 165 -9.25 8.42 -25.71
CA CYS A 165 -10.44 8.87 -24.98
C CYS A 165 -11.34 9.69 -25.90
N GLU A 166 -12.64 9.69 -25.61
CA GLU A 166 -13.59 10.58 -26.25
C GLU A 166 -13.22 12.07 -26.02
N ASN A 167 -13.63 12.93 -26.95
CA ASN A 167 -13.34 14.36 -26.90
C ASN A 167 -13.75 15.00 -25.56
N GLY A 168 -12.81 15.72 -24.94
CA GLY A 168 -13.01 16.39 -23.65
C GLY A 168 -12.63 15.55 -22.43
N LEU A 169 -12.32 14.26 -22.60
CA LEU A 169 -11.81 13.40 -21.54
C LEU A 169 -10.27 13.32 -21.60
N ILE A 170 -9.66 13.09 -20.44
CA ILE A 170 -8.21 12.97 -20.27
C ILE A 170 -7.86 11.51 -20.03
N LEU A 171 -6.86 11.01 -20.76
CA LEU A 171 -6.37 9.64 -20.63
C LEU A 171 -5.39 9.54 -19.47
N PHE A 172 -5.76 8.73 -18.48
CA PHE A 172 -4.90 8.28 -17.39
C PHE A 172 -4.38 6.88 -17.67
N GLY A 173 -3.21 6.55 -17.13
CA GLY A 173 -2.56 5.25 -17.35
C GLY A 173 -1.84 5.15 -18.71
N SER A 174 -1.86 3.95 -19.32
CA SER A 174 -1.11 3.68 -20.55
C SER A 174 -1.92 3.87 -21.82
N LYS A 175 -1.47 4.81 -22.68
CA LYS A 175 -2.01 5.01 -24.03
C LYS A 175 -1.80 3.81 -24.96
N GLU A 176 -0.71 3.07 -24.78
CA GLU A 176 -0.39 1.86 -25.54
C GLU A 176 -0.03 0.74 -24.56
N ARG A 177 -0.54 -0.46 -24.80
CA ARG A 177 -0.20 -1.67 -24.04
C ARG A 177 0.26 -2.77 -25.01
N ILE A 178 1.26 -3.54 -24.60
CA ILE A 178 1.90 -4.58 -25.40
C ILE A 178 1.73 -5.93 -24.69
N CYS A 179 1.33 -6.96 -25.42
CA CYS A 179 1.22 -8.31 -24.88
C CYS A 179 2.62 -8.89 -24.65
N GLN A 180 2.92 -9.24 -23.40
CA GLN A 180 4.22 -9.75 -22.98
C GLN A 180 4.28 -11.29 -23.06
N GLU A 181 5.48 -11.84 -23.10
CA GLU A 181 5.76 -13.29 -23.14
C GLU A 181 5.11 -14.09 -22.02
N LEU A 182 4.81 -13.47 -20.88
CA LEU A 182 4.18 -14.12 -19.72
C LEU A 182 2.65 -14.06 -19.73
N GLY A 183 2.02 -13.64 -20.83
CA GLY A 183 0.56 -13.59 -20.98
C GLY A 183 -0.11 -12.36 -20.34
N GLY A 184 0.69 -11.42 -19.82
CA GLY A 184 0.25 -10.14 -19.27
C GLY A 184 0.41 -8.98 -20.25
N TRP A 185 -0.36 -7.91 -20.04
CA TRP A 185 -0.20 -6.66 -20.79
C TRP A 185 0.76 -5.72 -20.08
N SER A 186 1.64 -5.06 -20.83
CA SER A 186 2.50 -3.99 -20.31
C SER A 186 1.68 -2.76 -19.89
N GLY A 187 2.28 -1.92 -19.04
CA GLY A 187 1.64 -0.68 -18.59
C GLY A 187 0.41 -0.89 -17.71
N SER A 188 -0.17 0.21 -17.23
CA SER A 188 -1.43 0.19 -16.46
C SER A 188 -2.66 0.19 -17.37
N GLU A 189 -3.80 -0.24 -16.85
CA GLU A 189 -5.09 -0.10 -17.55
C GLU A 189 -5.41 1.40 -17.71
N PRO A 190 -5.86 1.84 -18.91
CA PRO A 190 -6.20 3.24 -19.10
C PRO A 190 -7.54 3.59 -18.46
N GLU A 191 -7.70 4.84 -18.08
CA GLU A 191 -8.96 5.38 -17.58
C GLU A 191 -9.21 6.74 -18.25
N CYS A 192 -10.41 6.94 -18.81
CA CYS A 192 -10.80 8.22 -19.39
C CYS A 192 -11.62 8.99 -18.36
N ARG A 193 -11.05 10.10 -17.87
CA ARG A 193 -11.68 10.90 -16.81
C ARG A 193 -12.09 12.27 -17.33
N GLN A 194 -13.08 12.85 -16.67
CA GLN A 194 -13.44 14.24 -16.86
C GLN A 194 -12.55 15.13 -15.99
N PRO A 195 -12.35 16.41 -16.35
CA PRO A 195 -11.53 17.33 -15.54
C PRO A 195 -12.04 17.57 -14.11
N TYR A 196 -13.32 17.29 -13.83
CA TYR A 196 -13.89 17.37 -12.48
C TYR A 196 -13.80 16.06 -11.70
N THR A 197 -13.38 14.96 -12.34
CA THR A 197 -13.24 13.67 -11.68
C THR A 197 -12.09 13.70 -10.67
N PHE A 198 -12.29 13.05 -9.54
CA PHE A 198 -11.29 12.88 -8.47
C PHE A 198 -11.32 11.44 -7.94
N ASP A 199 -10.22 11.03 -7.33
CA ASP A 199 -10.09 9.77 -6.61
C ASP A 199 -10.65 9.96 -5.20
N THR A 200 -11.55 9.06 -4.79
CA THR A 200 -12.01 9.11 -3.39
C THR A 200 -10.87 8.67 -2.50
N PRO A 201 -10.90 9.09 -1.24
CA PRO A 201 -9.79 8.78 -0.37
C PRO A 201 -9.63 7.26 -0.15
N GLU A 202 -10.74 6.50 -0.07
CA GLU A 202 -10.76 5.03 0.00
C GLU A 202 -10.19 4.37 -1.27
N GLU A 203 -10.47 4.91 -2.46
CA GLU A 203 -9.85 4.40 -3.69
C GLU A 203 -8.33 4.59 -3.70
N VAL A 204 -7.86 5.71 -3.15
CA VAL A 204 -6.43 6.01 -3.00
C VAL A 204 -5.79 5.02 -2.04
N ALA A 205 -6.43 4.81 -0.88
CA ALA A 205 -6.06 3.83 0.13
C ALA A 205 -5.73 2.46 -0.45
N ASP A 206 -6.75 1.85 -1.04
CA ASP A 206 -6.74 0.47 -1.48
C ASP A 206 -5.71 0.28 -2.59
N SER A 207 -5.65 1.24 -3.52
CA SER A 207 -4.76 1.18 -4.67
C SER A 207 -3.29 1.41 -4.27
N PHE A 208 -3.05 2.42 -3.43
CA PHE A 208 -1.70 2.78 -3.02
C PHE A 208 -1.10 1.74 -2.07
N ILE A 209 -1.86 1.34 -1.03
CA ILE A 209 -1.37 0.35 -0.07
C ILE A 209 -1.21 -1.00 -0.74
N SER A 210 -2.15 -1.48 -1.57
CA SER A 210 -1.94 -2.76 -2.25
C SER A 210 -0.73 -2.76 -3.18
N SER A 211 -0.48 -1.65 -3.88
CA SER A 211 0.72 -1.48 -4.71
C SER A 211 1.99 -1.45 -3.86
N LEU A 212 1.97 -0.77 -2.71
CA LEU A 212 3.11 -0.67 -1.80
C LEU A 212 3.36 -1.95 -0.98
N THR A 213 2.33 -2.63 -0.49
CA THR A 213 2.46 -3.90 0.23
C THR A 213 2.84 -5.02 -0.71
N GLU A 214 2.36 -5.03 -1.96
CA GLU A 214 2.89 -5.94 -2.99
C GLU A 214 4.40 -5.70 -3.20
N THR A 215 4.88 -4.45 -3.03
CA THR A 215 6.34 -4.16 -3.02
C THR A 215 7.07 -4.54 -1.73
N ALA A 216 6.37 -4.79 -0.61
CA ALA A 216 6.94 -5.06 0.72
C ALA A 216 6.77 -6.53 1.20
N GLU A 217 5.64 -7.18 0.94
CA GLU A 217 5.20 -8.50 1.44
C GLU A 217 5.72 -9.70 0.63
N ALA A 218 6.77 -9.49 -0.14
CA ALA A 218 7.44 -10.49 -0.97
C ALA A 218 8.11 -11.65 -0.20
N PHE A 219 7.73 -11.90 1.05
CA PHE A 219 8.38 -12.83 1.95
C PHE A 219 7.68 -14.19 2.08
N PHE A 220 6.39 -14.36 1.72
CA PHE A 220 5.69 -15.65 1.90
C PHE A 220 4.59 -15.97 0.86
N PHE A 221 4.51 -17.25 0.45
CA PHE A 221 3.46 -17.99 -0.32
C PHE A 221 3.65 -18.31 -1.83
N THR A 222 3.33 -19.56 -2.18
CA THR A 222 3.40 -20.25 -3.50
C THR A 222 2.11 -20.11 -4.34
N PRO A 223 2.13 -20.47 -5.64
CA PRO A 223 1.28 -19.87 -6.66
C PRO A 223 0.01 -20.67 -6.95
N ALA A 224 -1.16 -20.07 -6.72
CA ALA A 224 -2.41 -20.46 -7.38
C ALA A 224 -3.51 -19.41 -7.10
N ALA A 225 -3.52 -18.32 -7.87
CA ALA A 225 -4.69 -17.51 -8.23
C ALA A 225 -4.20 -16.27 -8.99
N THR A 226 -4.67 -16.09 -10.24
CA THR A 226 -4.58 -14.89 -11.10
C THR A 226 -3.44 -13.91 -10.79
N GLN A 227 -2.36 -14.01 -11.58
CA GLN A 227 -1.10 -13.26 -11.44
C GLN A 227 -1.27 -11.74 -11.28
N LYS A 228 -1.44 -11.31 -10.03
CA LYS A 228 -0.84 -10.07 -9.52
C LYS A 228 0.67 -10.28 -9.36
N ARG A 229 1.47 -9.22 -9.50
CA ARG A 229 2.93 -9.28 -9.49
C ARG A 229 3.45 -9.78 -8.13
N LYS A 230 3.78 -11.05 -8.07
CA LYS A 230 4.58 -11.60 -6.97
C LYS A 230 6.00 -11.02 -7.02
N ILE A 231 6.24 -9.98 -6.25
CA ILE A 231 7.57 -9.43 -6.00
C ILE A 231 8.33 -10.41 -5.08
N VAL A 232 9.64 -10.55 -5.27
CA VAL A 232 10.54 -11.34 -4.42
C VAL A 232 11.60 -10.39 -3.87
N ILE A 233 11.48 -9.99 -2.60
CA ILE A 233 12.56 -9.28 -1.89
C ILE A 233 13.50 -10.38 -1.43
N LYS A 234 14.67 -10.46 -2.06
CA LYS A 234 15.72 -11.37 -1.61
C LYS A 234 16.09 -11.00 -0.17
N LYS A 235 16.34 -12.02 0.66
CA LYS A 235 16.80 -11.88 2.04
C LYS A 235 17.97 -10.87 2.11
N GLY A 236 17.74 -9.68 2.68
CA GLY A 236 18.72 -8.58 2.75
C GLY A 236 18.56 -7.43 1.74
N GLY A 237 17.44 -7.35 1.00
CA GLY A 237 17.17 -6.21 0.09
C GLY A 237 16.82 -4.92 0.83
N THR A 238 17.43 -3.81 0.41
CA THR A 238 17.20 -2.45 0.93
C THR A 238 16.14 -1.72 0.12
N MET A 239 15.38 -0.82 0.77
CA MET A 239 14.39 0.03 0.13
C MET A 239 14.67 1.49 0.51
N ASN A 240 14.59 2.38 -0.47
CA ASN A 240 14.72 3.82 -0.29
C ASN A 240 13.40 4.50 -0.64
N ILE A 241 12.90 5.35 0.24
CA ILE A 241 11.65 6.11 0.04
C ILE A 241 11.95 7.60 0.08
N TYR A 242 11.65 8.29 -1.02
CA TYR A 242 11.88 9.73 -1.19
C TYR A 242 10.55 10.46 -1.17
N PHE A 243 10.31 11.29 -0.16
CA PHE A 243 9.16 12.18 -0.09
C PHE A 243 9.51 13.56 -0.63
N LEU A 244 8.79 13.99 -1.66
CA LEU A 244 8.92 15.31 -2.26
C LEU A 244 7.68 16.12 -1.93
N LEU A 245 7.84 17.09 -1.03
CA LEU A 245 6.77 17.94 -0.52
C LEU A 245 6.83 19.32 -1.18
N ASP A 246 5.78 19.69 -1.90
CA ASP A 246 5.65 21.00 -2.51
C ASP A 246 5.34 22.07 -1.43
N ALA A 247 6.23 23.05 -1.29
CA ALA A 247 6.12 24.19 -0.39
C ALA A 247 6.04 25.52 -1.16
N SER A 248 5.64 25.47 -2.43
CA SER A 248 5.51 26.65 -3.29
C SER A 248 4.31 27.52 -2.92
N LYS A 249 4.21 28.71 -3.53
CA LYS A 249 3.12 29.66 -3.25
C LYS A 249 1.73 29.09 -3.52
N SER A 250 1.62 28.12 -4.43
CA SER A 250 0.34 27.59 -4.86
C SER A 250 -0.28 26.64 -3.84
N ILE A 251 0.53 26.12 -2.92
CA ILE A 251 0.09 25.31 -1.77
C ILE A 251 -0.20 26.27 -0.58
N LYS A 252 -1.38 26.18 0.02
CA LYS A 252 -1.71 26.96 1.22
C LYS A 252 -0.97 26.39 2.44
N GLU A 253 -0.68 27.24 3.43
CA GLU A 253 0.00 26.81 4.66
C GLU A 253 -0.77 25.71 5.41
N GLN A 254 -2.11 25.77 5.42
CA GLN A 254 -2.94 24.70 5.97
C GLN A 254 -2.82 23.39 5.19
N ASP A 255 -2.80 23.47 3.85
CA ASP A 255 -2.71 22.28 2.98
C ASP A 255 -1.32 21.63 3.09
N PHE A 256 -0.27 22.44 3.30
CA PHE A 256 1.07 21.94 3.60
C PHE A 256 1.12 21.20 4.93
N ASN A 257 0.55 21.76 6.00
CA ASN A 257 0.48 21.09 7.30
C ASN A 257 -0.28 19.76 7.20
N SER A 258 -1.38 19.72 6.45
CA SER A 258 -2.09 18.47 6.16
C SER A 258 -1.24 17.48 5.35
N THR A 259 -0.44 17.96 4.39
CA THR A 259 0.50 17.14 3.63
C THR A 259 1.58 16.52 4.54
N GLN A 260 2.10 17.28 5.51
CA GLN A 260 3.01 16.76 6.54
C GLN A 260 2.34 15.67 7.37
N ASN A 261 1.10 15.90 7.85
CA ASN A 261 0.37 14.92 8.65
C ASN A 261 0.11 13.63 7.87
N VAL A 262 -0.30 13.72 6.60
CA VAL A 262 -0.47 12.57 5.71
C VAL A 262 0.85 11.79 5.57
N THR A 263 1.95 12.51 5.38
CA THR A 263 3.29 11.91 5.26
C THR A 263 3.69 11.17 6.53
N ILE A 264 3.44 11.76 7.70
CA ILE A 264 3.69 11.13 9.02
C ILE A 264 2.92 9.82 9.14
N LYS A 265 1.61 9.84 8.90
CA LYS A 265 0.77 8.63 8.98
C LYS A 265 1.20 7.53 8.03
N LEU A 266 1.63 7.92 6.83
CA LEU A 266 2.16 6.97 5.86
C LEU A 266 3.44 6.31 6.38
N ILE A 267 4.35 7.09 6.98
CA ILE A 267 5.57 6.54 7.57
C ILE A 267 5.25 5.63 8.77
N GLU A 268 4.30 6.01 9.63
CA GLU A 268 3.80 5.15 10.71
C GLU A 268 3.27 3.82 10.16
N LYS A 269 2.42 3.88 9.13
CA LYS A 269 1.88 2.69 8.47
C LYS A 269 2.98 1.83 7.86
N ILE A 270 3.93 2.41 7.14
CA ILE A 270 5.07 1.66 6.56
C ILE A 270 5.90 1.01 7.66
N SER A 271 6.17 1.73 8.77
CA SER A 271 6.92 1.23 9.91
C SER A 271 6.20 0.13 10.70
N SER A 272 4.88 -0.01 10.54
CA SER A 272 4.10 -1.09 11.13
C SER A 272 4.33 -2.44 10.44
N TYR A 273 4.83 -2.43 9.19
CA TYR A 273 5.26 -3.64 8.50
C TYR A 273 6.70 -3.99 8.92
N ASP A 274 7.10 -5.26 8.78
CA ASP A 274 8.47 -5.74 9.09
C ASP A 274 9.48 -5.32 8.00
N VAL A 275 9.51 -4.02 7.69
CA VAL A 275 10.40 -3.39 6.71
C VAL A 275 11.05 -2.15 7.34
N SER A 276 12.34 -1.98 7.10
CA SER A 276 13.12 -0.83 7.56
C SER A 276 13.70 -0.05 6.37
N PRO A 277 12.86 0.70 5.64
CA PRO A 277 13.33 1.50 4.52
C PRO A 277 14.17 2.68 4.99
N ASN A 278 15.05 3.18 4.10
CA ASN A 278 15.73 4.44 4.29
C ASN A 278 14.87 5.58 3.76
N TYR A 279 14.54 6.56 4.59
CA TYR A 279 13.75 7.72 4.20
C TYR A 279 14.63 8.89 3.76
N ALA A 280 14.11 9.68 2.82
CA ALA A 280 14.60 11.02 2.51
C ALA A 280 13.43 11.99 2.38
N ILE A 281 13.58 13.19 2.94
CA ILE A 281 12.57 14.25 2.86
C ILE A 281 13.17 15.42 2.09
N ILE A 282 12.50 15.82 1.02
CA ILE A 282 12.86 16.94 0.17
C ILE A 282 11.67 17.89 0.12
N THR A 283 11.89 19.15 0.49
CA THR A 283 10.89 20.21 0.28
C THR A 283 11.31 21.07 -0.90
N PHE A 284 10.35 21.55 -1.69
CA PHE A 284 10.70 22.35 -2.87
C PHE A 284 9.73 23.49 -3.16
N ALA A 285 10.29 24.55 -3.72
CA ALA A 285 9.59 25.66 -4.34
C ALA A 285 10.37 26.08 -5.59
N THR A 286 10.94 27.29 -5.66
CA THR A 286 11.89 27.66 -6.72
C THR A 286 13.15 26.81 -6.66
N ASN A 287 13.63 26.56 -5.45
CA ASN A 287 14.77 25.70 -5.14
C ASN A 287 14.28 24.44 -4.41
N SER A 288 15.04 23.36 -4.49
CA SER A 288 14.87 22.18 -3.64
C SER A 288 15.77 22.28 -2.41
N ARG A 289 15.26 21.81 -1.27
CA ARG A 289 16.00 21.63 -0.03
C ARG A 289 15.90 20.18 0.41
N GLU A 290 17.04 19.53 0.55
CA GLU A 290 17.17 18.27 1.26
C GLU A 290 17.06 18.55 2.77
N VAL A 291 16.08 17.96 3.44
CA VAL A 291 15.99 18.00 4.91
C VAL A 291 16.96 16.96 5.48
N PHE A 292 16.94 15.75 4.92
CA PHE A 292 17.95 14.71 5.12
C PHE A 292 17.89 13.68 3.97
N SER A 293 18.97 12.92 3.78
CA SER A 293 19.12 11.91 2.73
C SER A 293 18.86 10.48 3.20
N THR A 294 18.73 9.58 2.23
CA THR A 294 18.58 8.13 2.46
C THR A 294 19.78 7.49 3.15
N PHE A 295 20.97 8.06 3.02
CA PHE A 295 22.19 7.53 3.64
C PHE A 295 22.53 8.22 4.98
N HIS A 296 21.62 9.04 5.52
CA HIS A 296 21.75 9.56 6.88
C HIS A 296 21.70 8.42 7.91
N ALA A 297 22.46 8.51 9.00
CA ALA A 297 22.58 7.41 9.97
C ALA A 297 21.25 7.02 10.64
N GLN A 298 20.31 7.96 10.75
CA GLN A 298 18.99 7.78 11.35
C GLN A 298 17.86 7.68 10.31
N SER A 299 18.18 7.57 9.01
CA SER A 299 17.16 7.52 7.94
C SER A 299 16.23 6.31 8.02
N THR A 300 16.58 5.28 8.81
CA THR A 300 15.76 4.09 9.05
C THR A 300 14.91 4.17 10.33
N ASP A 301 15.15 5.18 11.17
CA ASP A 301 14.40 5.39 12.41
C ASP A 301 13.16 6.24 12.12
N ALA A 302 12.00 5.58 12.06
CA ALA A 302 10.72 6.23 11.77
C ALA A 302 10.39 7.34 12.78
N ALA A 303 10.71 7.16 14.06
CA ALA A 303 10.41 8.16 15.09
C ALA A 303 11.24 9.43 14.88
N TRP A 304 12.54 9.28 14.59
CA TRP A 304 13.41 10.40 14.25
C TRP A 304 12.95 11.12 12.98
N VAL A 305 12.59 10.36 11.94
CA VAL A 305 12.06 10.92 10.69
C VAL A 305 10.80 11.75 10.91
N ILE A 306 9.87 11.27 11.73
CA ILE A 306 8.63 11.97 12.09
C ILE A 306 8.95 13.27 12.84
N GLU A 307 9.89 13.25 13.78
CA GLU A 307 10.34 14.45 14.50
C GLU A 307 10.90 15.50 13.53
N GLN A 308 11.73 15.08 12.57
CA GLN A 308 12.27 16.00 11.56
C GLN A 308 11.16 16.60 10.68
N LEU A 309 10.16 15.80 10.29
CA LEU A 309 9.01 16.27 9.50
C LEU A 309 8.19 17.34 10.22
N GLN A 310 7.95 17.18 11.52
CA GLN A 310 7.20 18.15 12.35
C GLN A 310 7.93 19.48 12.49
N ASN A 311 9.27 19.48 12.41
CA ASN A 311 10.09 20.68 12.54
C ASN A 311 10.21 21.52 11.25
N ILE A 312 9.73 21.01 10.11
CA ILE A 312 9.79 21.73 8.83
C ILE A 312 8.83 22.93 8.86
N LYS A 313 9.36 24.12 8.57
CA LYS A 313 8.57 25.36 8.50
C LYS A 313 8.40 25.84 7.06
N VAL A 314 7.15 26.08 6.65
CA VAL A 314 6.81 26.65 5.32
C VAL A 314 7.51 27.99 5.06
N SER A 315 7.83 28.75 6.11
CA SER A 315 8.50 30.05 6.01
C SER A 315 9.81 30.05 5.23
N GLU A 316 10.49 28.92 5.17
CA GLU A 316 11.80 28.78 4.53
C GLU A 316 11.75 28.94 3.00
N HIS A 317 10.59 28.65 2.38
CA HIS A 317 10.37 28.83 0.94
C HIS A 317 9.65 30.14 0.59
N LYS A 318 9.25 30.96 1.58
CA LYS A 318 8.48 32.22 1.37
C LYS A 318 9.22 33.26 0.51
N ILE A 319 10.55 33.23 0.47
CA ILE A 319 11.37 34.22 -0.29
C ILE A 319 11.39 33.90 -1.79
N LYS A 320 11.38 32.62 -2.18
CA LYS A 320 11.44 32.16 -3.58
C LYS A 320 10.33 31.15 -3.85
N PRO A 321 9.09 31.62 -4.06
CA PRO A 321 7.91 30.78 -3.91
C PRO A 321 7.42 30.19 -5.25
N GLY A 322 8.30 30.08 -6.26
CA GLY A 322 7.97 29.39 -7.52
C GLY A 322 7.82 27.88 -7.34
N THR A 323 7.54 27.15 -8.42
CA THR A 323 7.27 25.70 -8.36
C THR A 323 8.16 24.98 -9.38
N ASN A 324 9.20 24.29 -8.91
CA ASN A 324 10.25 23.65 -9.73
C ASN A 324 10.37 22.15 -9.45
N ILE A 325 9.39 21.38 -9.93
CA ILE A 325 9.33 19.91 -9.77
C ILE A 325 10.57 19.24 -10.38
N LYS A 326 11.07 19.75 -11.51
CA LYS A 326 12.26 19.21 -12.18
C LYS A 326 13.48 19.24 -11.26
N LYS A 327 13.71 20.35 -10.56
CA LYS A 327 14.84 20.48 -9.63
C LYS A 327 14.68 19.58 -8.41
N ALA A 328 13.46 19.40 -7.90
CA ALA A 328 13.18 18.45 -6.81
C ALA A 328 13.53 17.00 -7.21
N LEU A 329 13.10 16.55 -8.40
CA LEU A 329 13.47 15.23 -8.93
C LEU A 329 14.98 15.12 -9.22
N THR A 330 15.62 16.22 -9.63
CA THR A 330 17.08 16.25 -9.84
C THR A 330 17.82 16.05 -8.53
N THR A 331 17.33 16.60 -7.42
CA THR A 331 17.90 16.34 -6.09
C THR A 331 17.82 14.87 -5.69
N VAL A 332 16.72 14.17 -6.01
CA VAL A 332 16.64 12.71 -5.82
C VAL A 332 17.70 11.99 -6.64
N TYR A 333 17.86 12.37 -7.91
CA TYR A 333 18.85 11.79 -8.80
C TYR A 333 20.29 12.02 -8.31
N GLU A 334 20.61 13.25 -7.90
CA GLU A 334 21.90 13.62 -7.30
C GLU A 334 22.18 12.81 -6.02
N MET A 335 21.15 12.59 -5.19
CA MET A 335 21.25 11.76 -3.98
C MET A 335 21.59 10.30 -4.29
N MET A 336 20.97 9.71 -5.32
CA MET A 336 21.29 8.35 -5.77
C MET A 336 22.74 8.23 -6.26
N ILE A 337 23.22 9.21 -7.03
CA ILE A 337 24.61 9.25 -7.52
C ILE A 337 25.60 9.37 -6.34
N SER A 338 25.32 10.27 -5.40
CA SER A 338 26.15 10.46 -4.22
C SER A 338 26.23 9.19 -3.36
N GLN A 339 25.09 8.51 -3.18
CA GLN A 339 25.05 7.23 -2.47
C GLN A 339 25.86 6.16 -3.21
N GLU A 340 25.80 6.10 -4.54
CA GLU A 340 26.58 5.12 -5.31
C GLU A 340 28.09 5.34 -5.17
N ALA A 341 28.53 6.60 -5.23
CA ALA A 341 29.93 6.96 -5.06
C ALA A 341 30.44 6.57 -3.66
N ASP A 342 29.63 6.76 -2.62
CA ASP A 342 29.98 6.35 -1.26
C ASP A 342 30.07 4.82 -1.11
N GLU A 343 29.07 4.09 -1.61
CA GLU A 343 29.04 2.63 -1.57
C GLU A 343 30.25 2.01 -2.29
N ARG A 344 30.65 2.59 -3.42
CA ARG A 344 31.88 2.16 -4.14
C ARG A 344 33.14 2.44 -3.34
N ARG A 345 33.26 3.60 -2.69
CA ARG A 345 34.41 3.91 -1.80
C ARG A 345 34.50 2.92 -0.62
N ARG A 346 33.36 2.42 -0.15
CA ARG A 346 33.26 1.38 0.89
C ARG A 346 33.54 -0.04 0.36
N GLY A 347 33.86 -0.20 -0.92
CA GLY A 347 34.20 -1.47 -1.55
C GLY A 347 33.01 -2.31 -1.99
N LEU A 348 31.78 -1.76 -2.00
CA LEU A 348 30.58 -2.47 -2.42
C LEU A 348 30.46 -2.44 -3.96
N ASN A 349 30.83 -3.54 -4.62
CA ASN A 349 30.77 -3.69 -6.07
C ASN A 349 30.04 -5.00 -6.46
N PRO A 350 28.89 -4.93 -7.17
CA PRO A 350 28.20 -3.73 -7.61
C PRO A 350 27.54 -2.98 -6.43
N PRO A 351 27.46 -1.64 -6.50
CA PRO A 351 26.86 -0.85 -5.43
C PRO A 351 25.37 -1.16 -5.27
N PRO A 352 24.88 -1.43 -4.04
CA PRO A 352 23.48 -1.77 -3.78
C PRO A 352 22.48 -0.75 -4.31
N VAL A 353 22.78 0.56 -4.24
CA VAL A 353 21.84 1.61 -4.66
C VAL A 353 21.43 1.48 -6.13
N SER A 354 22.35 1.12 -7.03
CA SER A 354 22.02 1.03 -8.47
C SER A 354 21.60 -0.39 -8.91
N ASN A 355 21.79 -1.41 -8.05
CA ASN A 355 21.64 -2.81 -8.47
C ASN A 355 20.64 -3.66 -7.66
N SER A 356 20.49 -3.43 -6.36
CA SER A 356 19.63 -4.26 -5.50
C SER A 356 18.61 -3.47 -4.67
N THR A 357 18.81 -2.16 -4.50
CA THR A 357 17.92 -1.28 -3.75
C THR A 357 16.69 -0.95 -4.56
N ARG A 358 15.51 -1.05 -3.94
CA ARG A 358 14.25 -0.58 -4.52
C ARG A 358 14.04 0.89 -4.17
N HIS A 359 13.59 1.68 -5.14
CA HIS A 359 13.37 3.11 -4.96
C HIS A 359 11.89 3.46 -5.12
N VAL A 360 11.35 4.16 -4.14
CA VAL A 360 9.98 4.67 -4.15
C VAL A 360 10.04 6.18 -4.04
N ILE A 361 9.57 6.89 -5.06
CA ILE A 361 9.46 8.35 -5.08
C ILE A 361 7.98 8.69 -4.87
N ILE A 362 7.69 9.51 -3.87
CA ILE A 362 6.35 9.98 -3.54
C ILE A 362 6.33 11.50 -3.69
N LEU A 363 5.63 11.99 -4.72
CA LEU A 363 5.48 13.40 -5.01
C LEU A 363 4.10 13.89 -4.56
N LEU A 364 4.06 14.86 -3.65
CA LEU A 364 2.85 15.57 -3.24
C LEU A 364 2.93 17.02 -3.74
N SER A 365 2.11 17.37 -4.74
CA SER A 365 2.14 18.68 -5.40
C SER A 365 0.84 18.94 -6.17
N ASP A 366 0.49 20.20 -6.42
CA ASP A 366 -0.62 20.56 -7.30
C ASP A 366 -0.27 20.46 -8.80
N GLY A 367 0.99 20.14 -9.13
CA GLY A 367 1.47 19.95 -10.50
C GLY A 367 1.61 21.23 -11.32
N ARG A 368 1.51 22.41 -10.70
CA ARG A 368 1.60 23.73 -11.37
C ARG A 368 3.02 24.25 -11.46
N TYR A 369 3.93 23.41 -11.99
CA TYR A 369 5.30 23.87 -12.16
C TYR A 369 5.37 25.02 -13.17
N ASN A 370 6.09 26.08 -12.79
CA ASN A 370 6.31 27.27 -13.60
C ASN A 370 7.80 27.58 -13.80
N MET A 371 8.68 26.71 -13.30
CA MET A 371 10.13 26.81 -13.40
C MET A 371 10.75 25.45 -13.77
N GLY A 372 11.96 25.48 -14.35
CA GLY A 372 12.73 24.28 -14.69
C GLY A 372 12.34 23.58 -16.01
N GLY A 373 11.12 23.80 -16.50
CA GLY A 373 10.59 23.12 -17.69
C GLY A 373 10.07 21.72 -17.37
N ASP A 374 9.91 20.87 -18.39
CA ASP A 374 9.36 19.53 -18.24
C ASP A 374 10.18 18.65 -17.26
N PRO A 375 9.57 18.10 -16.20
CA PRO A 375 10.23 17.18 -15.25
C PRO A 375 10.45 15.75 -15.79
N ALA A 376 9.73 15.30 -16.83
CA ALA A 376 9.79 13.93 -17.32
C ALA A 376 11.19 13.43 -17.73
N PRO A 377 12.08 14.24 -18.34
CA PRO A 377 13.45 13.82 -18.64
C PRO A 377 14.24 13.34 -17.42
N VAL A 378 13.99 13.89 -16.23
CA VAL A 378 14.72 13.48 -15.01
C VAL A 378 14.35 12.06 -14.59
N ILE A 379 13.08 11.68 -14.72
CA ILE A 379 12.63 10.30 -14.49
C ILE A 379 13.32 9.33 -15.46
N ASN A 380 13.55 9.73 -16.71
CA ASN A 380 14.29 8.91 -17.67
C ASN A 380 15.76 8.74 -17.26
N ASN A 381 16.42 9.80 -16.77
CA ASN A 381 17.79 9.72 -16.25
C ASN A 381 17.88 8.77 -15.04
N ILE A 382 16.90 8.81 -14.13
CA ILE A 382 16.81 7.88 -12.98
C ILE A 382 16.65 6.44 -13.49
N LYS A 383 15.74 6.20 -14.45
CA LYS A 383 15.56 4.87 -15.05
C LYS A 383 16.84 4.35 -15.71
N GLU A 384 17.58 5.20 -16.41
CA GLU A 384 18.86 4.87 -17.03
C GLU A 384 19.92 4.49 -15.99
N PHE A 385 20.04 5.29 -14.93
CA PHE A 385 20.94 5.00 -13.80
C PHE A 385 20.63 3.64 -13.13
N LEU A 386 19.34 3.32 -12.94
CA LEU A 386 18.88 2.05 -12.39
C LEU A 386 18.88 0.89 -13.41
N ARG A 387 19.34 1.14 -14.65
CA ARG A 387 19.40 0.18 -15.76
C ARG A 387 18.03 -0.44 -16.10
N ILE A 388 16.97 0.34 -15.94
CA ILE A 388 15.59 -0.05 -16.23
C ILE A 388 15.36 0.06 -17.74
N LYS A 389 15.05 -1.06 -18.38
CA LYS A 389 14.80 -1.09 -19.83
C LYS A 389 13.35 -0.74 -20.14
N LYS A 390 13.14 -0.06 -21.28
CA LYS A 390 11.78 0.30 -21.76
C LYS A 390 10.90 -0.92 -22.11
N SER A 391 11.49 -2.07 -22.49
CA SER A 391 10.78 -3.31 -22.80
C SER A 391 11.68 -4.55 -22.57
N GLY A 392 11.06 -5.73 -22.44
CA GLY A 392 11.71 -7.04 -22.30
C GLY A 392 11.56 -7.72 -20.92
N SER A 393 11.79 -9.04 -20.88
CA SER A 393 11.66 -9.90 -19.69
C SER A 393 12.56 -9.50 -18.51
N ASN A 394 13.67 -8.80 -18.78
CA ASN A 394 14.64 -8.32 -17.78
C ASN A 394 14.55 -6.80 -17.54
N SER A 395 13.37 -6.20 -17.66
CA SER A 395 13.19 -4.73 -17.65
C SER A 395 13.53 -4.03 -16.32
N ARG A 396 13.71 -4.76 -15.20
CA ARG A 396 13.99 -4.19 -13.86
C ARG A 396 12.98 -3.11 -13.41
N ASN A 397 11.79 -3.08 -14.02
CA ASN A 397 10.74 -2.10 -13.70
C ASN A 397 10.27 -2.17 -12.24
N GLU A 398 10.58 -3.23 -11.52
CA GLU A 398 10.27 -3.42 -10.10
C GLU A 398 11.16 -2.62 -9.13
N PHE A 399 12.26 -2.02 -9.61
CA PHE A 399 13.22 -1.29 -8.79
C PHE A 399 12.90 0.20 -8.64
N LEU A 400 11.90 0.71 -9.37
CA LEU A 400 11.46 2.10 -9.28
C LEU A 400 9.93 2.19 -9.29
N ASP A 401 9.40 2.88 -8.29
CA ASP A 401 8.01 3.30 -8.17
C ASP A 401 7.95 4.80 -8.02
N VAL A 402 7.11 5.46 -8.82
CA VAL A 402 6.90 6.91 -8.75
C VAL A 402 5.42 7.16 -8.54
N TYR A 403 5.05 7.47 -7.31
CA TYR A 403 3.69 7.84 -6.90
C TYR A 403 3.54 9.35 -6.94
N VAL A 404 2.41 9.81 -7.47
CA VAL A 404 2.07 11.22 -7.62
C VAL A 404 0.70 11.46 -7.01
N PHE A 405 0.67 12.21 -5.92
CA PHE A 405 -0.53 12.69 -5.25
C PHE A 405 -0.75 14.14 -5.63
N ALA A 406 -1.72 14.35 -6.51
CA ALA A 406 -2.05 15.65 -7.05
C ALA A 406 -3.25 16.24 -6.32
N VAL A 407 -3.07 17.41 -5.70
CA VAL A 407 -4.09 18.05 -4.87
C VAL A 407 -4.56 19.35 -5.53
N GLY A 408 -5.87 19.55 -5.63
CA GLY A 408 -6.46 20.76 -6.19
C GLY A 408 -6.57 20.78 -7.72
N GLU A 409 -6.43 21.96 -8.33
CA GLU A 409 -6.57 22.13 -9.78
C GLU A 409 -5.22 21.86 -10.48
N VAL A 410 -5.11 20.67 -11.06
CA VAL A 410 -3.87 20.03 -11.50
C VAL A 410 -3.70 20.05 -13.02
N ASN A 411 -2.46 20.17 -13.51
CA ASN A 411 -2.13 19.79 -14.89
C ASN A 411 -2.08 18.26 -15.02
N GLU A 412 -3.24 17.66 -15.23
CA GLU A 412 -3.47 16.20 -15.19
C GLU A 412 -2.54 15.43 -16.12
N LYS A 413 -2.32 15.94 -17.33
CA LYS A 413 -1.51 15.27 -18.35
C LYS A 413 -0.06 15.11 -17.90
N THR A 414 0.57 16.21 -17.47
CA THR A 414 1.99 16.16 -17.08
C THR A 414 2.19 15.31 -15.82
N MET A 415 1.29 15.40 -14.86
CA MET A 415 1.43 14.65 -13.60
C MET A 415 1.20 13.14 -13.79
N ASN A 416 0.24 12.75 -14.64
CA ASN A 416 0.05 11.35 -15.03
C ASN A 416 1.27 10.78 -15.80
N ASP A 417 2.00 11.62 -16.54
CA ASP A 417 3.20 11.18 -17.27
C ASP A 417 4.43 10.99 -16.37
N LEU A 418 4.46 11.61 -15.19
CA LEU A 418 5.49 11.37 -14.18
C LEU A 418 5.29 10.07 -13.40
N ALA A 419 4.03 9.70 -13.14
CA ALA A 419 3.70 8.52 -12.38
C ALA A 419 4.11 7.21 -13.10
N SER A 420 4.43 6.20 -12.30
CA SER A 420 4.69 4.85 -12.84
C SER A 420 3.45 4.27 -13.53
N LYS A 421 3.67 3.52 -14.61
CA LYS A 421 2.61 2.86 -15.39
C LYS A 421 2.86 1.36 -15.36
N LYS A 422 2.30 0.67 -14.36
CA LYS A 422 2.53 -0.75 -14.09
C LYS A 422 1.25 -1.59 -14.19
N PRO A 423 1.32 -2.86 -14.62
CA PRO A 423 0.13 -3.69 -14.78
C PRO A 423 -0.54 -3.98 -13.43
N GLY A 424 -1.83 -3.65 -13.32
CA GLY A 424 -2.63 -3.92 -12.12
C GLY A 424 -2.40 -2.94 -10.96
N GLU A 425 -1.50 -1.97 -11.13
CA GLU A 425 -1.13 -0.98 -10.12
C GLU A 425 -1.53 0.43 -10.58
N LYS A 426 -1.71 1.34 -9.62
CA LYS A 426 -2.05 2.74 -9.86
C LYS A 426 -1.11 3.64 -9.06
N HIS A 427 -0.51 4.60 -9.75
CA HIS A 427 0.49 5.49 -9.16
C HIS A 427 0.16 6.97 -9.26
N PHE A 428 -0.88 7.33 -10.00
CA PHE A 428 -1.39 8.70 -10.06
C PHE A 428 -2.72 8.79 -9.33
N PHE A 429 -2.81 9.74 -8.41
CA PHE A 429 -3.99 10.02 -7.61
C PHE A 429 -4.30 11.51 -7.67
N LYS A 430 -5.52 11.86 -8.06
CA LYS A 430 -6.03 13.23 -8.03
C LYS A 430 -7.03 13.34 -6.89
N ILE A 431 -6.75 14.20 -5.93
CA ILE A 431 -7.50 14.30 -4.68
C ILE A 431 -8.17 15.66 -4.63
N LYS A 432 -9.42 15.68 -4.15
CA LYS A 432 -10.22 16.91 -4.01
C LYS A 432 -9.68 17.81 -2.91
N ASP A 433 -9.54 17.30 -1.69
CA ASP A 433 -8.95 17.98 -0.54
C ASP A 433 -7.93 17.06 0.15
N ILE A 434 -6.81 17.61 0.58
CA ILE A 434 -5.77 16.88 1.34
C ILE A 434 -6.30 16.40 2.70
N LYS A 435 -7.31 17.06 3.26
CA LYS A 435 -7.96 16.63 4.51
C LYS A 435 -8.68 15.30 4.35
N ASP A 436 -9.37 15.10 3.23
CA ASP A 436 -10.07 13.85 2.94
C ASP A 436 -9.07 12.67 2.93
N LEU A 437 -7.86 12.91 2.42
CA LEU A 437 -6.76 11.95 2.42
C LEU A 437 -6.25 11.66 3.85
N GLN A 438 -6.16 12.69 4.70
CA GLN A 438 -5.77 12.53 6.10
C GLN A 438 -6.75 11.64 6.86
N GLU A 439 -8.05 11.84 6.67
CA GLU A 439 -9.11 11.03 7.31
C GLU A 439 -9.09 9.59 6.82
N THR A 440 -8.78 9.35 5.56
CA THR A 440 -8.66 7.98 5.06
C THR A 440 -7.47 7.26 5.65
N PHE A 441 -6.31 7.91 5.74
CA PHE A 441 -5.14 7.24 6.32
C PHE A 441 -5.37 6.94 7.81
N ASP A 442 -6.19 7.71 8.53
CA ASP A 442 -6.68 7.32 9.86
C ASP A 442 -7.57 6.07 9.79
N GLN A 443 -8.48 6.00 8.83
CA GLN A 443 -9.37 4.85 8.64
C GLN A 443 -8.64 3.61 8.06
N MET A 444 -7.54 3.77 7.34
CA MET A 444 -6.65 2.69 6.90
C MET A 444 -5.77 2.14 8.03
N ILE A 445 -5.63 2.92 9.10
CA ILE A 445 -5.13 2.44 10.39
C ILE A 445 -6.29 1.79 11.18
N ASP A 446 -7.44 1.50 10.55
CA ASP A 446 -8.41 0.57 11.13
C ASP A 446 -7.86 -0.86 11.01
N GLU A 447 -7.66 -1.45 12.18
CA GLU A 447 -6.86 -2.64 12.37
C GLU A 447 -7.55 -3.93 11.90
N SER A 448 -8.74 -3.82 11.30
CA SER A 448 -9.56 -4.96 10.84
C SER A 448 -8.88 -5.76 9.73
N GLU A 449 -8.13 -5.10 8.83
CA GLU A 449 -7.42 -5.76 7.73
C GLU A 449 -6.10 -6.40 8.17
N VAL A 450 -5.54 -5.92 9.28
CA VAL A 450 -4.31 -6.43 9.89
C VAL A 450 -4.56 -7.47 11.00
N LEU A 451 -5.82 -7.83 11.27
CA LEU A 451 -6.20 -8.86 12.28
C LEU A 451 -5.57 -10.23 12.02
N SER A 452 -5.28 -10.55 10.76
CA SER A 452 -4.63 -11.80 10.37
C SER A 452 -3.12 -11.82 10.60
N MET A 453 -2.51 -10.66 10.90
CA MET A 453 -1.08 -10.55 11.16
C MET A 453 -0.72 -10.98 12.58
N CYS A 454 0.44 -11.61 12.69
CA CYS A 454 1.00 -12.09 13.94
C CYS A 454 1.69 -10.93 14.70
N GLY A 455 1.76 -11.00 16.04
CA GLY A 455 2.62 -10.14 16.85
C GLY A 455 2.15 -8.70 17.07
N LEU A 456 0.92 -8.35 16.71
CA LEU A 456 0.34 -7.02 16.92
C LEU A 456 -0.55 -6.98 18.16
N ALA A 457 -0.34 -6.00 19.05
CA ALA A 457 -1.16 -5.75 20.24
C ALA A 457 -1.35 -4.25 20.51
N LYS A 458 -2.42 -3.88 21.24
CA LYS A 458 -2.69 -2.49 21.64
C LYS A 458 -1.97 -2.16 22.95
N GLU A 459 -0.77 -1.60 22.86
CA GLU A 459 0.07 -1.31 24.03
C GLU A 459 -0.52 -0.23 24.97
N HIS A 460 -1.29 0.72 24.43
CA HIS A 460 -1.89 1.83 25.18
C HIS A 460 -3.33 1.61 25.68
N ASN A 461 -3.86 0.37 25.65
CA ASN A 461 -5.22 0.08 26.12
C ASN A 461 -5.26 -0.20 27.63
N THR A 462 -6.39 0.00 28.31
CA THR A 462 -6.57 -0.39 29.72
C THR A 462 -6.90 -1.88 29.91
N ASN A 463 -7.30 -2.59 28.84
CA ASN A 463 -7.63 -4.01 28.87
C ASN A 463 -6.40 -4.90 28.60
N ASP A 464 -5.97 -5.67 29.60
CA ASP A 464 -4.79 -6.53 29.52
C ASP A 464 -4.87 -7.65 28.47
N GLN A 465 -6.08 -8.12 28.13
CA GLN A 465 -6.27 -9.08 27.03
C GLN A 465 -6.04 -8.43 25.66
N MET A 466 -6.25 -7.12 25.52
CA MET A 466 -5.95 -6.37 24.29
C MET A 466 -4.45 -6.00 24.19
N LYS A 467 -3.76 -5.89 25.33
CA LYS A 467 -2.30 -5.79 25.38
C LYS A 467 -1.60 -7.10 25.05
N ASN A 468 -2.24 -8.24 25.33
CA ASN A 468 -1.68 -9.56 25.09
C ASN A 468 -2.73 -10.50 24.43
N PRO A 469 -3.15 -10.20 23.20
CA PRO A 469 -4.27 -10.89 22.54
C PRO A 469 -3.98 -12.36 22.20
N TRP A 470 -2.72 -12.78 22.30
CA TRP A 470 -2.30 -14.17 22.12
C TRP A 470 -2.33 -15.00 23.40
N ASN A 471 -2.46 -14.39 24.57
CA ASN A 471 -2.45 -15.14 25.83
C ASN A 471 -3.74 -15.95 25.97
N THR A 472 -3.58 -17.23 26.30
CA THR A 472 -4.67 -18.15 26.60
C THR A 472 -4.47 -18.76 27.99
N LYS A 473 -5.58 -19.06 28.66
CA LYS A 473 -5.58 -19.79 29.93
C LYS A 473 -6.03 -21.22 29.67
N ILE A 474 -5.26 -22.18 30.15
CA ILE A 474 -5.54 -23.61 30.05
C ILE A 474 -5.86 -24.10 31.46
N THR A 475 -7.00 -24.77 31.63
CA THR A 475 -7.43 -25.35 32.90
C THR A 475 -7.68 -26.82 32.73
N ILE A 476 -7.07 -27.64 33.59
CA ILE A 476 -7.05 -29.10 33.46
C ILE A 476 -7.66 -29.70 34.71
N ARG A 477 -8.50 -30.72 34.53
CA ARG A 477 -9.13 -31.43 35.64
C ARG A 477 -8.67 -32.89 35.66
N HIS A 478 -7.64 -33.17 36.43
CA HIS A 478 -7.06 -34.51 36.55
C HIS A 478 -8.03 -35.51 37.19
N SER A 479 -7.96 -36.74 36.71
CA SER A 479 -8.72 -37.88 37.24
C SER A 479 -8.27 -38.20 38.67
N GLY A 480 -9.07 -37.84 39.68
CA GLY A 480 -8.79 -38.12 41.10
C GLY A 480 -8.24 -36.94 41.91
N GLY A 481 -8.02 -35.78 41.31
CA GLY A 481 -7.65 -34.54 42.00
C GLY A 481 -8.87 -33.71 42.45
N ILE A 482 -8.78 -33.09 43.64
CA ILE A 482 -9.83 -32.17 44.16
C ILE A 482 -9.73 -30.77 43.51
N GLY A 483 -8.71 -30.51 42.68
CA GLY A 483 -8.40 -29.19 42.11
C GLY A 483 -8.34 -29.12 40.59
N PHE A 484 -8.20 -27.89 40.07
CA PHE A 484 -7.91 -27.60 38.66
C PHE A 484 -6.48 -27.08 38.54
N ASP A 485 -5.70 -27.67 37.63
CA ASP A 485 -4.38 -27.14 37.28
C ASP A 485 -4.54 -26.04 36.24
N ASN A 486 -3.77 -24.96 36.41
CA ASN A 486 -3.88 -23.76 35.60
C ASN A 486 -2.56 -23.49 34.88
N CYS A 487 -2.57 -23.65 33.57
CA CYS A 487 -1.45 -23.31 32.69
C CYS A 487 -1.76 -22.10 31.81
N LYS A 488 -0.71 -21.53 31.23
CA LYS A 488 -0.82 -20.48 30.19
C LYS A 488 -0.39 -21.05 28.85
N GLY A 489 -1.04 -20.57 27.81
CA GLY A 489 -0.67 -20.86 26.44
C GLY A 489 -0.62 -19.59 25.60
N THR A 490 -0.11 -19.76 24.39
CA THR A 490 0.04 -18.71 23.40
C THR A 490 -0.63 -19.15 22.11
N LEU A 491 -1.56 -18.35 21.58
CA LEU A 491 -2.21 -18.61 20.29
C LEU A 491 -1.17 -18.44 19.17
N VAL A 492 -0.90 -19.52 18.43
CA VAL A 492 0.10 -19.56 17.35
C VAL A 492 -0.52 -19.73 15.96
N SER A 493 -1.83 -19.97 15.86
CA SER A 493 -2.62 -19.87 14.63
C SER A 493 -4.13 -19.89 14.97
N GLY A 494 -5.01 -19.83 13.96
CA GLY A 494 -6.45 -20.00 14.15
C GLY A 494 -6.88 -21.35 14.75
N TYR A 495 -6.00 -22.35 14.82
CA TYR A 495 -6.30 -23.68 15.37
C TYR A 495 -5.33 -24.17 16.46
N PHE A 496 -4.19 -23.51 16.67
CA PHE A 496 -3.12 -24.08 17.49
C PHE A 496 -2.71 -23.14 18.62
N ILE A 497 -2.51 -23.71 19.80
CA ILE A 497 -1.99 -23.05 21.00
C ILE A 497 -0.71 -23.76 21.43
N LEU A 498 0.36 -23.00 21.63
CA LEU A 498 1.61 -23.48 22.20
C LEU A 498 1.59 -23.31 23.73
N THR A 499 1.99 -24.34 24.46
CA THR A 499 2.04 -24.36 25.93
C THR A 499 3.17 -25.29 26.40
N ALA A 500 3.44 -25.33 27.70
CA ALA A 500 4.36 -26.32 28.28
C ALA A 500 3.72 -27.72 28.26
N ALA A 501 4.53 -28.76 28.07
CA ALA A 501 4.09 -30.15 28.01
C ALA A 501 3.77 -30.72 29.40
N HIS A 502 4.53 -30.32 30.42
CA HIS A 502 4.32 -30.75 31.81
C HIS A 502 2.97 -30.34 32.40
N CYS A 503 2.25 -29.44 31.71
CA CYS A 503 0.87 -29.12 32.06
C CYS A 503 -0.04 -30.34 31.95
N PHE A 504 0.30 -31.33 31.13
CA PHE A 504 -0.53 -32.49 30.86
C PHE A 504 0.16 -33.78 31.32
N THR A 505 -0.67 -34.74 31.69
CA THR A 505 -0.28 -36.12 31.93
C THR A 505 -0.84 -37.02 30.82
N ILE A 506 -0.30 -38.23 30.68
CA ILE A 506 -0.73 -39.19 29.64
C ILE A 506 -2.19 -39.63 29.86
N ASP A 507 -2.66 -39.58 31.11
CA ASP A 507 -3.99 -40.01 31.53
C ASP A 507 -5.07 -38.93 31.37
N ASP A 508 -4.70 -37.71 30.99
CA ASP A 508 -5.64 -36.61 30.78
C ASP A 508 -6.36 -36.73 29.44
N THR A 509 -7.70 -36.66 29.47
CA THR A 509 -8.51 -36.70 28.24
C THR A 509 -8.83 -35.30 27.72
N ALA A 510 -9.19 -35.21 26.43
CA ALA A 510 -9.51 -33.94 25.78
C ALA A 510 -10.69 -33.20 26.45
N GLU A 511 -11.64 -33.93 27.04
CA GLU A 511 -12.81 -33.38 27.74
C GLU A 511 -12.44 -32.72 29.08
N GLN A 512 -11.29 -33.08 29.65
CA GLN A 512 -10.79 -32.57 30.93
C GLN A 512 -10.00 -31.26 30.78
N ILE A 513 -9.63 -30.90 29.54
CA ILE A 513 -8.83 -29.72 29.22
C ILE A 513 -9.75 -28.62 28.68
N LYS A 514 -9.85 -27.51 29.42
CA LYS A 514 -10.61 -26.32 29.01
C LYS A 514 -9.68 -25.16 28.72
N VAL A 515 -9.89 -24.49 27.59
CA VAL A 515 -9.16 -23.29 27.21
C VAL A 515 -10.09 -22.08 27.30
N THR A 516 -9.69 -21.06 28.06
CA THR A 516 -10.47 -19.82 28.25
C THR A 516 -9.61 -18.58 28.01
N ARG A 517 -10.26 -17.45 27.69
CA ARG A 517 -9.62 -16.18 27.33
C ARG A 517 -9.70 -15.09 28.41
N LYS A 518 -9.87 -15.47 29.69
CA LYS A 518 -9.90 -14.53 30.83
C LYS A 518 -8.73 -14.78 31.77
N LEU A 519 -8.04 -13.71 32.17
CA LEU A 519 -6.96 -13.72 33.16
C LEU A 519 -7.52 -13.79 34.59
N ALA A 520 -6.96 -14.71 35.38
CA ALA A 520 -6.92 -14.63 36.84
C ALA A 520 -5.43 -14.66 37.24
N VAL A 521 -5.00 -13.68 38.02
CA VAL A 521 -3.63 -13.54 38.55
C VAL A 521 -3.49 -14.45 39.76
N TRP A 522 -2.41 -15.24 39.86
CA TRP A 522 -1.98 -15.83 41.14
C TRP A 522 -0.45 -15.96 41.20
N SER A 523 0.06 -15.94 42.44
CA SER A 523 1.49 -15.86 42.79
C SER A 523 2.05 -17.24 43.14
N ILE A 524 3.28 -17.52 42.71
CA ILE A 524 4.00 -18.77 42.96
C ILE A 524 4.53 -18.80 44.39
N GLY A 525 4.26 -19.88 45.12
CA GLY A 525 4.75 -20.15 46.46
C GLY A 525 5.57 -21.45 46.56
N LYS A 526 6.89 -21.27 46.57
CA LYS A 526 7.99 -22.07 47.19
C LYS A 526 8.22 -23.56 46.84
N LEU A 527 9.44 -23.75 46.30
CA LEU A 527 10.38 -24.88 46.43
C LEU A 527 10.37 -25.61 47.79
N LYS A 528 10.70 -26.91 47.77
CA LYS A 528 11.65 -27.66 48.65
C LYS A 528 11.47 -29.16 48.35
N ASN A 529 12.45 -30.05 48.28
CA ASN A 529 13.87 -30.13 48.63
C ASN A 529 14.37 -31.48 48.06
N ARG A 530 15.64 -31.60 47.63
CA ARG A 530 16.41 -32.83 47.26
C ARG A 530 16.79 -33.00 45.76
N GLY A 531 17.65 -32.13 45.24
CA GLY A 531 18.67 -32.56 44.25
C GLY A 531 18.21 -33.08 42.87
N ILE A 532 17.23 -32.40 42.26
CA ILE A 532 16.64 -32.54 40.90
C ILE A 532 15.48 -33.54 40.80
N PRO A 533 14.23 -33.09 41.03
CA PRO A 533 13.00 -33.89 40.89
C PRO A 533 12.37 -33.89 39.49
N GLU A 534 12.75 -32.97 38.59
CA GLU A 534 12.05 -32.73 37.31
C GLU A 534 13.06 -32.52 36.17
N PHE A 535 12.84 -33.18 35.04
CA PHE A 535 13.66 -33.09 33.82
C PHE A 535 12.83 -32.46 32.70
N TYR A 536 13.04 -31.15 32.45
CA TYR A 536 12.24 -30.32 31.54
C TYR A 536 12.81 -30.21 30.11
N ASP A 537 13.59 -31.18 29.65
CA ASP A 537 14.09 -31.16 28.27
C ASP A 537 12.92 -31.45 27.30
N TYR A 538 12.71 -30.57 26.33
CA TYR A 538 11.56 -30.59 25.39
C TYR A 538 10.17 -30.41 26.02
N ASP A 539 10.06 -29.56 27.04
CA ASP A 539 8.79 -29.20 27.69
C ASP A 539 7.91 -28.26 26.84
N VAL A 540 7.48 -28.73 25.67
CA VAL A 540 6.60 -27.99 24.74
C VAL A 540 5.49 -28.89 24.19
N ALA A 541 4.26 -28.38 24.20
CA ALA A 541 3.09 -29.06 23.65
C ALA A 541 2.23 -28.12 22.78
N LEU A 542 1.57 -28.69 21.77
CA LEU A 542 0.63 -27.99 20.91
C LEU A 542 -0.78 -28.53 21.12
N ILE A 543 -1.71 -27.66 21.48
CA ILE A 543 -3.14 -27.97 21.55
C ILE A 543 -3.77 -27.59 20.22
N LYS A 544 -4.46 -28.54 19.58
CA LYS A 544 -5.28 -28.28 18.39
C LYS A 544 -6.74 -28.06 18.81
N LEU A 545 -7.27 -26.90 18.49
CA LEU A 545 -8.66 -26.52 18.75
C LEU A 545 -9.60 -27.23 17.77
N LYS A 546 -10.81 -27.53 18.25
CA LYS A 546 -11.88 -28.13 17.45
C LYS A 546 -12.47 -27.13 16.44
N GLU A 547 -12.61 -25.88 16.84
CA GLU A 547 -13.15 -24.78 16.03
C GLU A 547 -12.07 -23.74 15.73
N LYS A 548 -12.18 -23.10 14.57
CA LYS A 548 -11.27 -22.04 14.17
C LYS A 548 -11.55 -20.80 15.01
N VAL A 549 -10.51 -20.21 15.57
CA VAL A 549 -10.57 -18.90 16.19
C VAL A 549 -10.73 -17.82 15.13
N GLU A 550 -11.79 -17.03 15.24
CA GLU A 550 -11.89 -15.75 14.55
C GLU A 550 -10.98 -14.72 15.24
N PHE A 551 -10.11 -14.09 14.45
CA PHE A 551 -9.19 -13.09 14.98
C PHE A 551 -9.92 -11.79 15.25
N SER A 552 -9.57 -11.16 16.37
CA SER A 552 -10.16 -9.91 16.82
C SER A 552 -9.17 -9.16 17.71
N TYR A 553 -9.57 -8.00 18.24
CA TYR A 553 -8.74 -7.23 19.18
C TYR A 553 -8.35 -7.98 20.47
N ASN A 554 -9.08 -9.03 20.85
CA ASN A 554 -8.82 -9.80 22.06
C ASN A 554 -8.20 -11.18 21.79
N ALA A 555 -8.01 -11.52 20.51
CA ALA A 555 -7.57 -12.83 20.07
C ALA A 555 -6.74 -12.72 18.78
N ARG A 556 -5.42 -12.74 18.92
CA ARG A 556 -4.46 -12.65 17.81
C ARG A 556 -3.31 -13.63 18.03
N GLN A 557 -2.57 -13.89 16.96
CA GLN A 557 -1.39 -14.77 17.01
C GLN A 557 -0.17 -14.02 17.58
N ALA A 558 0.63 -14.64 18.46
CA ALA A 558 1.77 -13.96 19.12
C ALA A 558 2.97 -13.66 18.22
N GLY A 559 3.18 -14.45 17.17
CA GLY A 559 4.36 -14.35 16.31
C GLY A 559 4.24 -15.24 15.09
N CYS A 560 4.96 -14.92 14.02
CA CYS A 560 4.86 -15.63 12.74
C CYS A 560 5.68 -16.91 12.80
N PHE A 561 5.01 -18.02 13.12
CA PHE A 561 5.60 -19.35 13.12
C PHE A 561 5.46 -19.96 11.72
N VAL A 562 6.60 -20.34 11.12
CA VAL A 562 6.59 -21.05 9.83
C VAL A 562 6.52 -22.54 10.10
N PHE A 563 5.43 -23.17 9.66
CA PHE A 563 5.29 -24.64 9.63
C PHE A 563 5.83 -25.15 8.28
N LYS A 564 7.02 -25.75 8.25
CA LYS A 564 7.48 -26.48 7.06
C LYS A 564 6.90 -27.90 7.08
N ARG A 565 6.20 -28.28 6.02
CA ARG A 565 5.85 -29.68 5.74
C ARG A 565 7.02 -30.30 5.00
N GLN A 566 7.77 -31.19 5.64
CA GLN A 566 8.75 -32.02 4.96
C GLN A 566 8.08 -33.37 4.63
N ILE A 567 8.33 -33.86 3.42
CA ILE A 567 8.02 -35.23 3.02
C ILE A 567 8.70 -36.13 4.08
N ASP A 568 7.93 -37.01 4.74
CA ASP A 568 8.27 -37.84 5.93
C ASP A 568 7.60 -37.45 7.26
N GLY A 569 6.60 -36.56 7.26
CA GLY A 569 5.71 -36.41 8.42
C GLY A 569 6.26 -35.60 9.61
N MET A 570 7.38 -34.89 9.43
CA MET A 570 7.92 -33.93 10.41
C MET A 570 7.29 -32.54 10.28
N ILE A 571 6.92 -31.93 11.42
CA ILE A 571 6.59 -30.50 11.53
C ILE A 571 7.76 -29.79 12.22
N CYS A 572 8.47 -28.93 11.49
CA CYS A 572 9.50 -28.05 12.05
C CYS A 572 8.91 -26.67 12.34
N LEU A 573 8.95 -26.23 13.60
CA LEU A 573 8.67 -24.85 14.00
C LEU A 573 9.95 -24.01 13.89
N LYS A 574 9.93 -22.97 13.06
CA LYS A 574 10.97 -21.92 13.05
C LYS A 574 10.33 -20.60 13.44
N SER A 575 10.84 -19.96 14.49
CA SER A 575 10.53 -18.55 14.76
C SER A 575 11.20 -17.68 13.70
N VAL A 576 10.45 -16.76 13.11
CA VAL A 576 11.00 -15.63 12.36
C VAL A 576 11.07 -14.49 13.36
N SER A 577 12.27 -13.97 13.64
CA SER A 577 12.44 -12.87 14.58
C SER A 577 11.87 -11.59 13.96
N CYS A 578 10.79 -11.05 14.51
CA CYS A 578 10.40 -9.66 14.29
C CYS A 578 11.43 -8.77 15.01
N ALA A 579 12.05 -7.84 14.27
CA ALA A 579 13.04 -6.92 14.81
C ALA A 579 12.36 -5.85 15.69
N GLY A 580 11.97 -6.23 16.90
CA GLY A 580 11.37 -5.35 17.91
C GLY A 580 11.28 -5.98 19.29
N ALA A 581 11.20 -7.32 19.37
CA ALA A 581 11.21 -8.05 20.64
C ALA A 581 12.66 -8.32 21.13
N LYS A 582 13.40 -7.27 21.51
CA LYS A 582 14.65 -7.43 22.27
C LYS A 582 14.34 -7.89 23.71
N ARG A 583 13.93 -9.16 23.89
CA ARG A 583 14.18 -9.90 25.16
C ARG A 583 13.95 -11.40 25.15
N TRP A 584 13.47 -12.03 24.09
CA TRP A 584 13.28 -13.48 24.05
C TRP A 584 13.96 -14.10 22.83
N SER A 585 15.28 -14.28 22.93
CA SER A 585 16.03 -15.11 21.97
C SER A 585 16.83 -16.15 22.73
N SER A 586 16.24 -17.34 22.84
CA SER A 586 16.97 -18.59 23.04
C SER A 586 16.56 -19.53 21.90
N ARG A 587 17.55 -20.08 21.19
CA ARG A 587 17.37 -20.96 20.03
C ARG A 587 16.59 -22.22 20.44
N LEU A 588 15.32 -22.32 20.07
CA LEU A 588 14.57 -23.59 20.10
C LEU A 588 14.90 -24.38 18.83
N THR A 589 15.56 -25.53 18.98
CA THR A 589 15.74 -26.53 17.92
C THR A 589 14.93 -27.76 18.33
N ILE A 590 13.79 -28.01 17.68
CA ILE A 590 12.91 -29.14 18.00
C ILE A 590 13.29 -30.35 17.12
N GLY A 591 13.57 -31.49 17.75
CA GLY A 591 13.92 -32.76 17.10
C GLY A 591 12.71 -33.54 16.53
N ARG A 592 13.01 -34.67 15.87
CA ARG A 592 12.13 -35.57 15.09
C ARG A 592 10.73 -35.82 15.71
N LEU A 593 9.69 -35.60 14.92
CA LEU A 593 8.32 -36.09 15.13
C LEU A 593 7.98 -37.08 14.00
N GLN A 594 7.63 -38.33 14.33
CA GLN A 594 7.18 -39.34 13.36
C GLN A 594 5.64 -39.44 13.36
N PHE A 595 5.05 -39.60 12.18
CA PHE A 595 3.60 -39.66 11.96
C PHE A 595 3.19 -41.08 11.53
N ASN A 596 2.25 -41.72 12.23
CA ASN A 596 1.71 -43.04 11.84
C ASN A 596 0.26 -42.90 11.31
N PRO A 597 -0.10 -43.38 10.10
CA PRO A 597 -1.36 -42.99 9.46
C PRO A 597 -2.62 -43.80 9.84
N ARG A 598 -2.58 -44.72 10.83
CA ARG A 598 -3.65 -45.74 10.99
C ARG A 598 -4.60 -45.63 12.19
N GLU A 599 -4.43 -44.71 13.13
CA GLU A 599 -5.34 -44.64 14.30
C GLU A 599 -5.82 -43.21 14.56
N ARG A 600 -7.15 -43.02 14.57
CA ARG A 600 -7.81 -41.74 14.93
C ARG A 600 -7.80 -41.55 16.45
N GLN A 601 -6.63 -41.41 17.07
CA GLN A 601 -6.49 -40.99 18.47
C GLN A 601 -5.29 -40.05 18.65
N ILE A 602 -5.38 -39.20 19.68
CA ILE A 602 -4.38 -38.22 20.09
C ILE A 602 -3.19 -38.97 20.72
N PHE A 603 -1.98 -38.85 20.17
CA PHE A 603 -0.77 -39.40 20.80
C PHE A 603 0.13 -38.27 21.34
N ILE A 604 0.49 -38.39 22.62
CA ILE A 604 1.63 -37.73 23.26
C ILE A 604 2.84 -38.68 23.06
N SER A 605 3.90 -38.26 22.37
CA SER A 605 5.12 -39.07 22.26
C SER A 605 6.15 -38.66 23.32
N LEU A 606 6.45 -39.55 24.27
CA LEU A 606 7.61 -39.44 25.15
C LEU A 606 8.78 -40.21 24.52
N GLY A 607 9.82 -39.51 24.06
CA GLY A 607 10.99 -40.11 23.41
C GLY A 607 12.18 -40.24 24.36
N ARG A 608 12.70 -41.47 24.50
CA ARG A 608 13.97 -41.82 25.17
C ARG A 608 15.03 -42.10 24.09
N MET A 609 16.24 -41.55 24.19
CA MET A 609 17.47 -42.22 23.69
C MET A 609 18.76 -41.56 24.20
N GLN A 610 19.54 -42.33 24.97
CA GLN A 610 20.97 -42.14 25.25
C GLN A 610 21.81 -42.66 24.08
N TRP A 611 22.94 -42.03 23.80
CA TRP A 611 24.04 -42.60 23.02
C TRP A 611 25.21 -42.89 23.95
N TRP A 612 25.69 -44.13 23.98
CA TRP A 612 27.04 -44.49 24.43
C TRP A 612 27.65 -45.49 23.43
N ASP A 613 28.87 -45.20 23.00
CA ASP A 613 29.72 -46.01 22.13
C ASP A 613 30.26 -47.26 22.84
N SER A 614 30.37 -48.38 22.12
CA SER A 614 31.52 -49.29 22.20
C SER A 614 31.42 -50.44 21.18
N ASN A 615 32.49 -50.59 20.38
CA ASN A 615 32.98 -51.76 19.63
C ASN A 615 32.16 -53.08 19.70
N SER A 616 31.85 -53.66 18.52
CA SER A 616 32.39 -54.95 18.04
C SER A 616 31.50 -55.66 16.98
N LEU A 617 32.18 -56.18 15.95
CA LEU A 617 31.90 -57.42 15.19
C LEU A 617 30.68 -57.55 14.23
N THR A 618 31.00 -57.40 12.94
CA THR A 618 30.78 -58.34 11.80
C THR A 618 29.42 -59.00 11.48
N ILE A 619 29.02 -58.75 10.22
CA ILE A 619 28.52 -59.65 9.14
C ILE A 619 27.16 -60.34 9.31
N GLY A 620 26.29 -60.19 8.30
CA GLY A 620 25.22 -61.15 7.99
C GLY A 620 24.12 -60.67 7.03
N SER A 621 24.41 -60.72 5.72
CA SER A 621 23.52 -61.03 4.57
C SER A 621 22.04 -60.57 4.49
N LEU A 622 21.75 -59.92 3.35
CA LEU A 622 20.46 -59.84 2.62
C LEU A 622 19.85 -61.23 2.33
N PRO A 623 18.53 -61.35 2.08
CA PRO A 623 17.91 -60.91 0.81
C PRO A 623 17.11 -59.60 0.88
#